data_AF-A0A848K753-F1
#
_entry.id   AF-A0A848K753-F1
#
_cell.length_a   1.000
_cell.length_b   1.000
_cell.length_c   1.000
_cell.angle_alpha   90.00
_cell.angle_beta   90.00
_cell.angle_gamma   90.00
#
_symmetry.space_group_name_H-M   'P 1'
#
loop_
_entity.id
_entity.type
_entity.pdbx_description
1 polymer ?
#
loop_
_entity_poly.entity_id
_entity_poly.type
_entity_poly.pdbx_seq_one_letter_code
_entity_poly.pdbx_strand_id
1 'polypeptide(L)' 'MASLRQIAFYGKGGIGKSTTSQNTLAALTELGQRILIVGCDPKADSTRLIL' A
#
# COMPACT_ATOMS: atom_id res chain seq x y z
N MET A 1 1.93 10.25 -21.67
CA MET A 1 2.24 9.81 -20.30
C MET A 1 0.96 9.27 -19.69
N ALA A 2 0.97 8.07 -19.11
CA ALA A 2 -0.20 7.60 -18.35
C ALA A 2 -0.39 8.50 -17.12
N SER A 3 -1.65 8.79 -16.75
CA SER A 3 -1.93 9.59 -15.55
C SER A 3 -1.53 8.83 -14.28
N LEU A 4 -1.24 9.57 -13.20
CA LEU A 4 -1.05 8.97 -11.89
C LEU A 4 -2.31 8.17 -11.48
N ARG A 5 -2.13 6.93 -11.02
CA ARG A 5 -3.20 6.12 -10.45
C ARG A 5 -3.20 6.26 -8.94
N GLN A 6 -4.33 6.68 -8.37
CA GLN A 6 -4.52 6.84 -6.92
C GLN A 6 -5.42 5.70 -6.41
N ILE A 7 -4.97 4.99 -5.38
CA ILE A 7 -5.66 3.81 -4.82
C ILE A 7 -5.76 3.99 -3.30
N ALA A 8 -6.91 3.65 -2.72
CA ALA A 8 -7.14 3.63 -1.29
C ALA A 8 -7.63 2.25 -0.83
N PHE A 9 -7.05 1.73 0.25
CA PHE A 9 -7.39 0.42 0.82
C PHE A 9 -8.30 0.58 2.03
N TYR A 10 -9.54 0.08 1.93
CA TYR A 10 -10.55 0.11 2.99
C TYR A 10 -10.92 -1.28 3.50
N GLY A 11 -11.63 -1.35 4.62
CA GLY A 11 -12.06 -2.59 5.26
C GLY A 11 -12.05 -2.55 6.77
N LYS A 12 -12.65 -3.55 7.40
CA LYS A 12 -12.75 -3.71 8.87
C LYS A 12 -11.38 -3.64 9.55
N GLY A 13 -11.34 -3.19 10.81
CA GLY A 13 -10.14 -3.29 11.65
C GLY A 13 -9.64 -4.73 11.73
N GLY A 14 -8.34 -4.95 11.56
CA GLY A 14 -7.72 -6.28 11.62
C GLY A 14 -7.96 -7.21 10.42
N ILE A 15 -8.66 -6.78 9.36
CA ILE A 15 -8.96 -7.64 8.19
C ILE A 15 -7.75 -7.90 7.27
N GLY A 16 -6.60 -7.28 7.54
CA GLY A 16 -5.39 -7.45 6.74
C GLY A 16 -5.10 -6.36 5.71
N LYS A 17 -5.71 -5.17 5.79
CA LYS A 17 -5.46 -4.04 4.86
C LYS A 17 -3.98 -3.71 4.67
N SER A 18 -3.24 -3.54 5.77
CA SER A 18 -1.80 -3.24 5.74
C SER A 18 -1.01 -4.38 5.09
N THR A 19 -1.37 -5.64 5.36
CA THR A 19 -0.73 -6.82 4.76
C THR A 19 -0.98 -6.91 3.26
N THR A 20 -2.24 -6.76 2.82
CA THR A 20 -2.61 -6.85 1.41
C THR A 20 -2.02 -5.71 0.60
N SER A 21 -2.11 -4.47 1.11
CA SER A 21 -1.54 -3.30 0.43
C SER A 21 -0.03 -3.45 0.25
N GLN A 22 0.72 -3.81 1.29
CA GLN A 22 2.17 -3.96 1.20
C GLN A 22 2.59 -5.04 0.19
N ASN A 23 1.99 -6.23 0.22
CA ASN A 23 2.31 -7.27 -0.78
C ASN A 23 1.97 -6.84 -2.22
N THR A 24 0.85 -6.14 -2.40
CA THR A 24 0.45 -5.62 -3.72
C THR A 24 1.44 -4.58 -4.24
N LEU A 25 1.88 -3.67 -3.38
CA LEU A 25 2.81 -2.59 -3.76
C LEU A 25 4.22 -3.14 -4.00
N ALA A 26 4.65 -4.16 -3.26
CA ALA A 26 5.90 -4.88 -3.52
C ALA A 26 5.90 -5.50 -4.92
N ALA A 27 4.85 -6.25 -5.28
CA ALA A 27 4.70 -6.84 -6.61
C ALA A 27 4.66 -5.77 -7.73
N LEU A 28 3.97 -4.65 -7.50
CA LEU A 28 3.95 -3.55 -8.49
C LEU A 28 5.33 -2.91 -8.68
N THR A 29 6.14 -2.86 -7.61
CA THR A 29 7.51 -2.35 -7.68
C THR A 29 8.40 -3.29 -8.50
N GLU A 30 8.23 -4.62 -8.36
CA GLU A 30 8.89 -5.62 -9.22
C GLU A 30 8.51 -5.47 -10.69
N LEU A 31 7.31 -4.95 -10.98
CA LEU A 31 6.84 -4.60 -12.33
C LEU A 31 7.31 -3.19 -12.79
N GLY A 32 8.28 -2.59 -12.11
CA GLY A 32 8.88 -1.31 -12.46
C GLY A 32 8.03 -0.07 -12.16
N GLN A 33 6.97 -0.20 -11.35
CA GLN A 33 6.15 0.94 -10.97
C GLN A 33 6.81 1.77 -9.87
N ARG A 34 6.76 3.09 -9.99
CA ARG A 34 7.14 4.02 -8.91
C ARG A 34 5.93 4.27 -8.03
N ILE A 35 6.07 3.99 -6.74
CA ILE A 35 4.95 4.00 -5.78
C ILE A 35 5.24 4.97 -4.63
N LEU A 36 4.19 5.69 -4.21
CA LEU A 36 4.14 6.46 -2.97
C LEU A 36 3.12 5.80 -2.03
N ILE A 37 3.52 5.54 -0.79
CA ILE A 37 2.65 4.97 0.24
C ILE A 37 2.34 6.08 1.26
N VAL A 38 1.05 6.26 1.58
CA VAL A 38 0.60 7.15 2.64
C VAL A 38 -0.19 6.34 3.65
N GLY A 39 0.33 6.19 4.86
CA GLY A 39 -0.37 5.55 5.97
C GLY A 39 -1.40 6.50 6.58
N CYS A 40 -2.66 6.07 6.65
CA CYS A 40 -3.77 6.88 7.20
C CYS A 40 -4.42 6.24 8.44
N ASP A 41 -3.73 5.29 9.09
CA ASP A 41 -4.22 4.60 10.29
C ASP A 41 -3.35 4.96 11.51
N PRO A 42 -3.94 5.33 12.67
CA PRO A 42 -3.19 5.69 13.87
C PRO A 42 -2.30 4.54 14.41
N LYS A 43 -2.54 3.29 14.01
CA LYS A 43 -1.68 2.13 14.33
C LYS A 43 -0.27 2.26 13.74
N ALA A 44 -0.09 3.08 12.70
CA ALA A 44 1.20 3.41 12.08
C ALA A 44 2.03 2.20 11.61
N ASP A 45 1.39 1.12 11.15
CA ASP A 45 2.04 -0.11 10.69
C ASP A 45 1.91 -0.38 9.17
N SER A 46 1.36 0.58 8.42
CA SER A 46 1.05 0.42 6.99
C SER A 46 2.28 0.27 6.07
N THR A 47 3.48 0.61 6.54
CA THR A 47 4.74 0.53 5.78
C THR A 47 5.77 -0.41 6.41
N ARG A 48 5.45 -1.04 7.54
CA ARG A 48 6.42 -1.77 8.37
C ARG A 48 7.12 -2.94 7.66
N LEU A 49 6.48 -3.58 6.69
CA LEU A 49 6.98 -4.74 5.95
C LEU A 49 7.70 -4.39 4.64
N ILE A 50 7.69 -3.11 4.23
CA ILE A 50 8.31 -2.63 2.97
C ILE A 50 9.57 -1.79 3.23
N LEU A 51 9.75 -1.26 4.44
CA LEU A 51 10.99 -0.61 4.88
C LEU A 51 12.09 -1.67 5.08
#